data_AF-A0A8J1ZWA9-F1
#
_entry.id   AF-A0A8J1ZWA9-F1
#
_cell.length_a   1.000
_cell.length_b   1.000
_cell.length_c   1.000
_cell.angle_alpha   90.00
_cell.angle_beta   90.00
_cell.angle_gamma   90.00
#
_symmetry.space_group_name_H-M   'P 1'
#
loop_
_entity.id
_entity.type
_entity.pdbx_description
1 polymer ?
#
loop_
_entity_poly.entity_id
_entity_poly.type
_entity_poly.pdbx_seq_one_letter_code
_entity_poly.pdbx_strand_id
1 'polypeptide(L)'
;MSSSISVFTRRWTSSFSFFALQLLFVGGPLDVLAKQPDVEWHHCSNLKEWSIPPAANQIQPGVLQYRYLRFFEDESRTPPLEEVFFVLEAVKKLKAGSADLEEADRCPGALVTTHLFAAAVYLYKGLQGGASSQLNSVSLKHLKEAERLETKFGTAVQAGWPVEETRHFFHRELEKMRVFMSGNLTTIAAGRIAGDEALKGILASEEEAQVDSAAALVSTSSVLSVSPSTSSGGEPPRNVVMHILVCHCREDLDWLTGPDFVIKKAPNLSVELLIYDKCKTPIGEEKTKQYLATGLFTAVKSIPCDDLPGFRRDECVAYLKYLVDYYDNYPDLVMFLQSDVDEHAYWGYINLILESVASGWRLPFVPLNGGRIVQNLTPCKRRIFEETFQRTPAALGTYCCAQYIVHRSRLMLTPLWRYEKLLKMLDDQEAPKPECNDIKGHSTHCLMYETIWHVLWGEADLLPLRGENPELPLFLRARDVDNESYLPVGSQYMSTVMSLTTEEPGGGGGGEQDGSARNLIPSS
;
A
#
# COMPACT_ATOMS: atom_id res chain seq x y z
N MET A 1 32.11 14.26 -17.17
CA MET A 1 32.55 13.08 -17.96
C MET A 1 31.99 11.84 -17.30
N SER A 2 30.74 11.50 -17.60
CA SER A 2 29.99 10.43 -16.93
C SER A 2 28.92 9.92 -17.88
N SER A 3 29.33 9.19 -18.92
CA SER A 3 28.41 8.46 -19.81
C SER A 3 29.21 7.68 -20.84
N SER A 4 29.71 6.49 -20.49
CA SER A 4 30.05 5.41 -21.44
C SER A 4 30.55 4.16 -20.71
N ILE A 5 29.69 3.49 -19.94
CA ILE A 5 29.84 2.06 -19.59
C ILE A 5 28.44 1.46 -19.62
N SER A 6 27.93 1.10 -20.81
CA SER A 6 26.70 0.32 -20.99
C SER A 6 26.51 -0.11 -22.45
N VAL A 7 27.44 -0.90 -23.02
CA VAL A 7 27.19 -1.56 -24.33
C VAL A 7 27.70 -3.01 -24.41
N PHE A 8 28.56 -3.50 -23.51
CA PHE A 8 29.29 -4.76 -23.77
C PHE A 8 28.76 -6.05 -23.11
N THR A 9 27.46 -6.19 -22.84
CA THR A 9 26.86 -7.45 -22.36
C THR A 9 25.68 -7.98 -23.19
N ARG A 10 25.44 -7.45 -24.40
CA ARG A 10 24.24 -7.78 -25.20
C ARG A 10 24.35 -8.93 -26.21
N ARG A 11 25.29 -9.87 -26.10
CA ARG A 11 25.48 -10.90 -27.13
C ARG A 11 25.56 -12.37 -26.70
N TRP A 12 25.06 -12.73 -25.51
CA TRP A 12 25.19 -14.10 -25.00
C TRP A 12 23.93 -14.73 -24.38
N THR A 13 22.71 -14.37 -24.82
CA THR A 13 21.47 -15.04 -24.35
C THR A 13 20.42 -15.36 -25.41
N SER A 14 20.66 -15.15 -26.71
CA SER A 14 19.66 -15.39 -27.76
C SER A 14 19.67 -16.80 -28.37
N SER A 15 20.12 -17.83 -27.64
CA SER A 15 20.17 -19.21 -28.17
C SER A 15 19.90 -20.25 -27.10
N PHE A 16 18.71 -20.19 -26.49
CA PHE A 16 18.18 -21.30 -25.68
C PHE A 16 16.64 -21.30 -25.66
N SER A 17 16.01 -21.24 -26.85
CA SER A 17 14.53 -21.27 -26.97
C SER A 17 14.03 -22.12 -28.14
N PHE A 18 14.72 -23.22 -28.48
CA PHE A 18 14.30 -24.07 -29.60
C PHE A 18 14.26 -25.59 -29.35
N PHE A 19 14.34 -26.05 -28.09
CA PHE A 19 14.19 -27.48 -27.77
C PHE A 19 13.48 -27.68 -26.43
N ALA A 20 12.14 -27.67 -26.47
CA ALA A 20 11.25 -28.42 -25.57
C ALA A 20 9.77 -28.12 -25.91
N LEU A 21 9.37 -28.42 -27.14
CA LEU A 21 7.96 -28.47 -27.53
C LEU A 21 7.73 -29.76 -28.32
N GLN A 22 7.74 -30.90 -27.61
CA GLN A 22 7.16 -32.17 -28.05
C GLN A 22 7.30 -33.18 -26.90
N LEU A 23 6.29 -33.25 -26.04
CA LEU A 23 5.76 -34.47 -25.43
C LEU A 23 4.73 -34.06 -24.36
N LEU A 24 3.46 -34.29 -24.72
CA LEU A 24 2.27 -34.54 -23.89
C LEU A 24 1.04 -33.77 -24.40
N PHE A 25 0.61 -34.15 -25.61
CA PHE A 25 -0.81 -34.23 -25.91
C PHE A 25 -1.29 -35.60 -25.42
N VAL A 26 -1.88 -35.63 -24.23
CA VAL A 26 -2.99 -36.54 -23.93
C VAL A 26 -4.08 -35.64 -23.36
N GLY A 27 -5.08 -35.36 -24.19
CA GLY A 27 -6.25 -34.59 -23.79
C GLY A 27 -7.03 -35.35 -22.71
N GLY A 28 -7.32 -34.65 -21.63
CA GLY A 28 -8.38 -34.98 -20.69
C GLY A 28 -9.10 -33.67 -20.33
N PRO A 29 -10.43 -33.58 -20.43
CA PRO A 29 -11.14 -32.34 -20.18
C PRO A 29 -11.20 -32.03 -18.67
N LEU A 30 -10.94 -30.77 -18.33
CA LEU A 30 -11.17 -30.13 -17.02
C LEU A 30 -12.69 -29.94 -16.73
N ASP A 31 -13.51 -30.93 -17.10
CA ASP A 31 -14.96 -30.96 -16.86
C ASP A 31 -15.34 -31.82 -15.64
N VAL A 32 -14.36 -32.28 -14.86
CA VAL A 32 -14.60 -33.26 -13.77
C VAL A 32 -14.94 -32.59 -12.43
N LEU A 33 -14.73 -31.28 -12.26
CA LEU A 33 -15.08 -30.57 -11.01
C LEU A 33 -16.44 -29.84 -11.04
N ALA A 34 -17.07 -29.71 -12.21
CA ALA A 34 -18.36 -29.01 -12.35
C ALA A 34 -19.59 -29.95 -12.43
N LYS A 35 -19.40 -31.28 -12.37
CA LYS A 35 -20.48 -32.28 -12.52
C LYS A 35 -20.40 -33.44 -11.53
N GLN A 36 -20.14 -33.16 -10.26
CA GLN A 36 -20.48 -34.12 -9.20
C GLN A 36 -21.69 -33.61 -8.41
N PRO A 37 -22.92 -34.04 -8.76
CA PRO A 37 -24.13 -33.62 -8.04
C PRO A 37 -24.31 -34.26 -6.65
N ASP A 38 -23.40 -35.14 -6.19
CA ASP A 38 -23.56 -35.87 -4.92
C ASP A 38 -22.29 -35.91 -4.03
N VAL A 39 -21.41 -34.90 -4.11
CA VAL A 39 -20.44 -34.70 -3.02
C VAL A 39 -21.17 -33.95 -1.91
N GLU A 40 -21.70 -34.71 -0.93
CA GLU A 40 -22.10 -34.13 0.35
C GLU A 40 -20.88 -33.44 0.96
N TRP A 41 -20.85 -32.11 0.85
CA TRP A 41 -19.93 -31.30 1.62
C TRP A 41 -20.28 -31.51 3.09
N HIS A 42 -19.48 -32.30 3.82
CA HIS A 42 -19.50 -32.29 5.27
C HIS A 42 -19.05 -30.91 5.76
N HIS A 43 -19.97 -29.95 5.74
CA HIS A 43 -19.80 -28.65 6.36
C HIS A 43 -19.53 -28.83 7.85
N CYS A 44 -18.67 -28.00 8.43
CA CYS A 44 -18.62 -27.73 9.88
C CYS A 44 -19.98 -27.09 10.34
N SER A 45 -21.14 -27.71 10.08
CA SER A 45 -22.48 -27.10 10.07
C SER A 45 -23.31 -27.30 11.35
N ASN A 46 -22.78 -27.94 12.39
CA ASN A 46 -23.46 -28.01 13.69
C ASN A 46 -23.26 -26.73 14.53
N LEU A 47 -23.49 -25.56 13.92
CA LEU A 47 -23.52 -24.24 14.57
C LEU A 47 -24.92 -23.58 14.47
N LYS A 48 -25.97 -24.34 14.10
CA LYS A 48 -27.30 -23.80 13.75
C LYS A 48 -28.20 -23.37 14.92
N GLU A 49 -27.84 -23.59 16.18
CA GLU A 49 -28.69 -23.25 17.33
C GLU A 49 -28.04 -22.27 18.30
N TRP A 50 -27.65 -21.10 17.82
CA TRP A 50 -27.39 -19.96 18.70
C TRP A 50 -28.17 -18.74 18.21
N SER A 51 -29.14 -18.30 19.00
CA SER A 51 -29.75 -16.98 18.89
C SER A 51 -28.75 -15.95 19.42
N ILE A 52 -28.12 -15.20 18.51
CA ILE A 52 -27.01 -14.27 18.80
C ILE A 52 -27.54 -12.82 18.93
N PRO A 53 -27.15 -12.05 19.97
CA PRO A 53 -27.37 -10.61 20.05
C PRO A 53 -26.33 -9.83 19.22
N PRO A 54 -26.63 -8.62 18.74
CA PRO A 54 -25.81 -7.88 17.79
C PRO A 54 -24.63 -7.19 18.48
N ALA A 55 -23.55 -7.92 18.80
CA ALA A 55 -22.23 -7.32 19.09
C ALA A 55 -21.08 -8.35 18.99
N ALA A 56 -20.11 -8.03 18.11
CA ALA A 56 -18.68 -8.40 18.11
C ALA A 56 -18.20 -9.88 17.97
N ASN A 57 -17.37 -10.10 16.94
CA ASN A 57 -16.15 -10.94 16.93
C ASN A 57 -16.22 -12.49 16.93
N GLN A 58 -17.22 -13.14 16.33
CA GLN A 58 -17.12 -14.59 16.04
C GLN A 58 -16.88 -14.86 14.55
N ILE A 59 -15.86 -15.68 14.29
CA ILE A 59 -15.42 -16.09 12.96
C ILE A 59 -16.27 -17.28 12.50
N GLN A 60 -17.04 -17.11 11.42
CA GLN A 60 -17.75 -18.21 10.79
C GLN A 60 -16.76 -19.02 9.91
N PRO A 61 -16.58 -20.34 10.14
CA PRO A 61 -15.63 -21.16 9.38
C PRO A 61 -15.82 -21.11 7.85
N GLY A 62 -17.06 -21.00 7.37
CA GLY A 62 -17.37 -20.91 5.94
C GLY A 62 -16.87 -19.62 5.27
N VAL A 63 -16.84 -18.50 6.00
CA VAL A 63 -16.28 -17.23 5.48
C VAL A 63 -14.76 -17.35 5.33
N LEU A 64 -14.11 -18.03 6.25
CA LEU A 64 -12.66 -18.27 6.19
C LEU A 64 -12.29 -19.20 5.03
N GLN A 65 -13.04 -20.29 4.86
CA GLN A 65 -12.86 -21.24 3.75
C GLN A 65 -13.02 -20.56 2.38
N TYR A 66 -14.07 -19.75 2.21
CA TYR A 66 -14.29 -18.97 0.98
C TYR A 66 -13.16 -18.00 0.69
N ARG A 67 -12.63 -17.31 1.71
CA ARG A 67 -11.50 -16.37 1.55
C ARG A 67 -10.22 -17.07 1.09
N TYR A 68 -9.89 -18.22 1.69
CA TYR A 68 -8.72 -18.99 1.25
C TYR A 68 -8.88 -19.53 -0.18
N LEU A 69 -10.06 -20.05 -0.55
CA LEU A 69 -10.29 -20.53 -1.91
C LEU A 69 -10.10 -19.42 -2.95
N ARG A 70 -10.69 -18.25 -2.70
CA ARG A 70 -10.52 -17.04 -3.52
C ARG A 70 -9.07 -16.60 -3.65
N PHE A 71 -8.26 -16.80 -2.62
CA PHE A 71 -6.83 -16.49 -2.67
C PHE A 71 -6.10 -17.41 -3.67
N PHE A 72 -6.40 -18.70 -3.68
CA PHE A 72 -5.74 -19.66 -4.56
C PHE A 72 -6.24 -19.62 -6.01
N GLU A 73 -7.48 -19.19 -6.23
CA GLU A 73 -8.05 -18.99 -7.58
C GLU A 73 -7.31 -17.90 -8.39
N ASP A 74 -6.61 -16.97 -7.73
CA ASP A 74 -5.83 -15.92 -8.39
C ASP A 74 -4.33 -16.12 -8.18
N GLU A 75 -3.74 -17.01 -8.98
CA GLU A 75 -2.32 -17.38 -8.92
C GLU A 75 -1.33 -16.19 -9.03
N SER A 76 -1.81 -15.01 -9.44
CA SER A 76 -1.01 -13.80 -9.67
C SER A 76 -0.91 -12.86 -8.46
N ARG A 77 -1.69 -13.07 -7.39
CA ARG A 77 -1.81 -12.10 -6.30
C ARG A 77 -1.07 -12.52 -5.03
N THR A 78 -0.40 -11.56 -4.40
CA THR A 78 0.00 -11.64 -2.99
C THR A 78 -1.24 -11.66 -2.11
N PRO A 79 -1.27 -12.45 -1.01
CA PRO A 79 -2.44 -12.50 -0.15
C PRO A 79 -2.73 -11.10 0.39
N PRO A 80 -3.99 -10.63 0.34
CA PRO A 80 -4.38 -9.41 1.00
C PRO A 80 -3.95 -9.48 2.46
N LEU A 81 -3.42 -8.38 2.95
CA LEU A 81 -2.75 -8.35 4.23
C LEU A 81 -3.72 -8.57 5.40
N GLU A 82 -5.01 -8.30 5.17
CA GLU A 82 -6.12 -8.64 6.05
C GLU A 82 -6.24 -10.15 6.25
N GLU A 83 -6.02 -10.95 5.20
CA GLU A 83 -6.05 -12.41 5.28
C GLU A 83 -4.84 -12.93 6.07
N VAL A 84 -3.65 -12.35 5.87
CA VAL A 84 -2.45 -12.66 6.68
C VAL A 84 -2.65 -12.32 8.16
N PHE A 85 -3.22 -11.15 8.48
CA PHE A 85 -3.48 -10.75 9.87
C PHE A 85 -4.54 -11.63 10.52
N PHE A 86 -5.61 -11.91 9.79
CA PHE A 86 -6.67 -12.81 10.22
C PHE A 86 -6.11 -14.19 10.59
N VAL A 87 -5.19 -14.71 9.77
CA VAL A 87 -4.44 -15.94 10.04
C VAL A 87 -3.59 -15.83 11.30
N LEU A 88 -2.83 -14.75 11.45
CA LEU A 88 -1.94 -14.57 12.60
C LEU A 88 -2.70 -14.40 13.92
N GLU A 89 -3.84 -13.72 13.92
CA GLU A 89 -4.71 -13.62 15.09
C GLU A 89 -5.40 -14.95 15.41
N ALA A 90 -5.84 -15.71 14.40
CA ALA A 90 -6.33 -17.07 14.60
C ALA A 90 -5.25 -17.93 15.29
N VAL A 91 -4.00 -17.90 14.81
CA VAL A 91 -2.86 -18.58 15.45
C VAL A 91 -2.64 -18.14 16.90
N LYS A 92 -2.69 -16.83 17.18
CA LYS A 92 -2.48 -16.32 18.55
C LYS A 92 -3.56 -16.81 19.49
N LYS A 93 -4.84 -16.75 19.08
CA LYS A 93 -5.96 -17.27 19.86
C LYS A 93 -5.82 -18.77 20.12
N LEU A 94 -5.43 -19.55 19.10
CA LEU A 94 -5.14 -20.98 19.24
C LEU A 94 -4.00 -21.28 20.22
N LYS A 95 -2.93 -20.46 20.21
CA LYS A 95 -1.79 -20.60 21.14
C LYS A 95 -2.12 -20.20 22.58
N ALA A 96 -3.06 -19.28 22.78
CA ALA A 96 -3.44 -18.78 24.10
C ALA A 96 -4.22 -19.80 24.94
N GLY A 97 -4.53 -20.98 24.40
CA GLY A 97 -5.25 -22.02 25.12
C GLY A 97 -6.66 -21.60 25.53
N SER A 98 -7.28 -20.65 24.80
CA SER A 98 -8.72 -20.42 24.92
C SER A 98 -9.46 -21.73 24.63
N ALA A 99 -10.67 -21.87 25.15
CA ALA A 99 -11.53 -23.07 25.03
C ALA A 99 -11.82 -23.52 23.57
N ASP A 100 -11.26 -22.84 22.57
CA ASP A 100 -11.40 -23.08 21.13
C ASP A 100 -10.52 -24.24 20.61
N LEU A 101 -9.73 -24.94 21.44
CA LEU A 101 -9.04 -26.16 21.01
C LEU A 101 -10.02 -27.32 20.73
N GLU A 102 -11.19 -27.34 21.36
CA GLU A 102 -12.28 -28.25 20.95
C GLU A 102 -12.89 -27.84 19.59
N GLU A 103 -12.82 -26.55 19.23
CA GLU A 103 -13.26 -26.03 17.93
C GLU A 103 -12.20 -26.24 16.84
N ALA A 104 -10.92 -26.27 17.23
CA ALA A 104 -9.79 -26.65 16.40
C ALA A 104 -9.93 -28.11 15.89
N ASP A 105 -10.40 -29.03 16.73
CA ASP A 105 -10.71 -30.40 16.32
C ASP A 105 -11.92 -30.47 15.33
N ARG A 106 -12.75 -29.42 15.24
CA ARG A 106 -13.92 -29.37 14.34
C ARG A 106 -13.60 -28.95 12.92
N CYS A 107 -12.55 -28.16 12.69
CA CYS A 107 -12.16 -27.73 11.34
C CYS A 107 -10.62 -27.85 11.11
N PRO A 108 -10.09 -29.09 11.05
CA PRO A 108 -8.65 -29.35 11.00
C PRO A 108 -7.95 -28.78 9.76
N GLY A 109 -8.66 -28.70 8.61
CA GLY A 109 -8.14 -28.07 7.39
C GLY A 109 -7.84 -26.57 7.56
N ALA A 110 -8.64 -25.85 8.35
CA ALA A 110 -8.41 -24.43 8.62
C ALA A 110 -7.12 -24.20 9.39
N LEU A 111 -6.82 -25.05 10.37
CA LEU A 111 -5.61 -24.96 11.19
C LEU A 111 -4.35 -25.22 10.39
N VAL A 112 -4.36 -26.30 9.60
CA VAL A 112 -3.24 -26.66 8.74
C VAL A 112 -2.94 -25.52 7.77
N THR A 113 -3.97 -25.01 7.10
CA THR A 113 -3.88 -23.86 6.18
C THR A 113 -3.29 -22.64 6.90
N THR A 114 -3.80 -22.32 8.09
CA THR A 114 -3.34 -21.17 8.90
C THR A 114 -1.86 -21.29 9.27
N HIS A 115 -1.40 -22.48 9.67
CA HIS A 115 0.00 -22.72 10.00
C HIS A 115 0.92 -22.64 8.78
N LEU A 116 0.49 -23.15 7.62
CA LEU A 116 1.24 -23.02 6.36
C LEU A 116 1.38 -21.55 5.91
N PHE A 117 0.31 -20.76 6.03
CA PHE A 117 0.38 -19.31 5.76
C PHE A 117 1.30 -18.58 6.72
N ALA A 118 1.20 -18.85 8.02
CA ALA A 118 2.10 -18.26 9.01
C ALA A 118 3.57 -18.59 8.68
N ALA A 119 3.85 -19.84 8.30
CA ALA A 119 5.18 -20.26 7.86
C ALA A 119 5.67 -19.44 6.66
N ALA A 120 4.83 -19.24 5.63
CA ALA A 120 5.17 -18.43 4.45
C ALA A 120 5.45 -16.96 4.81
N VAL A 121 4.64 -16.37 5.68
CA VAL A 121 4.76 -14.95 6.08
C VAL A 121 6.04 -14.72 6.87
N TYR A 122 6.37 -15.57 7.83
CA TYR A 122 7.62 -15.46 8.59
C TYR A 122 8.85 -15.69 7.72
N LEU A 123 8.75 -16.57 6.72
CA LEU A 123 9.80 -16.78 5.73
C LEU A 123 10.05 -15.49 4.93
N TYR A 124 8.99 -14.85 4.44
CA TYR A 124 9.07 -13.60 3.68
C TYR A 124 9.65 -12.45 4.51
N LYS A 125 9.25 -12.33 5.78
CA LYS A 125 9.82 -11.32 6.69
C LYS A 125 11.31 -11.51 6.94
N GLY A 126 11.77 -12.76 7.07
CA GLY A 126 13.19 -13.08 7.20
C GLY A 126 14.03 -12.53 6.04
N LEU A 127 13.44 -12.41 4.85
CA LEU A 127 14.11 -11.90 3.65
C LEU A 127 14.20 -10.38 3.62
N GLN A 128 13.17 -9.68 4.06
CA GLN A 128 13.15 -8.21 4.02
C GLN A 128 14.02 -7.57 5.12
N GLY A 129 14.12 -8.21 6.29
CA GLY A 129 14.76 -7.62 7.46
C GLY A 129 16.23 -8.02 7.71
N GLY A 130 16.82 -8.91 6.91
CA GLY A 130 18.18 -9.43 7.15
C GLY A 130 18.36 -10.30 8.41
N ALA A 131 17.34 -10.39 9.27
CA ALA A 131 17.30 -11.22 10.47
C ALA A 131 16.98 -12.69 10.13
N SER A 132 17.94 -13.39 9.51
CA SER A 132 17.63 -14.67 8.87
C SER A 132 17.44 -15.85 9.83
N SER A 133 18.17 -15.95 10.95
CA SER A 133 18.19 -17.19 11.74
C SER A 133 16.93 -17.40 12.59
N GLN A 134 16.42 -16.35 13.24
CA GLN A 134 15.28 -16.45 14.16
C GLN A 134 13.94 -16.52 13.41
N LEU A 135 13.76 -15.72 12.36
CA LEU A 135 12.51 -15.78 11.56
C LEU A 135 12.39 -17.11 10.80
N ASN A 136 13.52 -17.68 10.37
CA ASN A 136 13.55 -19.04 9.81
C ASN A 136 13.15 -20.11 10.84
N SER A 137 13.55 -19.99 12.11
CA SER A 137 13.16 -20.95 13.14
C SER A 137 11.66 -20.88 13.46
N VAL A 138 11.07 -19.68 13.45
CA VAL A 138 9.62 -19.48 13.61
C VAL A 138 8.84 -20.03 12.42
N SER A 139 9.30 -19.78 11.19
CA SER A 139 8.70 -20.37 9.98
C SER A 139 8.72 -21.90 10.03
N LEU A 140 9.88 -22.50 10.38
CA LEU A 140 10.02 -23.96 10.52
C LEU A 140 9.13 -24.53 11.64
N LYS A 141 8.95 -23.81 12.74
CA LYS A 141 8.04 -24.22 13.82
C LYS A 141 6.59 -24.29 13.31
N HIS A 142 6.16 -23.31 12.52
CA HIS A 142 4.83 -23.30 11.94
C HIS A 142 4.62 -24.41 10.90
N LEU A 143 5.61 -24.67 10.06
CA LEU A 143 5.58 -25.77 9.09
C LEU A 143 5.47 -27.14 9.77
N LYS A 144 6.31 -27.41 10.77
CA LYS A 144 6.27 -28.68 11.53
C LYS A 144 4.94 -28.89 12.22
N GLU A 145 4.32 -27.82 12.71
CA GLU A 145 3.02 -27.90 13.34
C GLU A 145 1.91 -28.20 12.32
N ALA A 146 1.97 -27.63 11.11
CA ALA A 146 1.06 -28.01 10.02
C ALA A 146 1.18 -29.51 9.68
N GLU A 147 2.41 -30.02 9.53
CA GLU A 147 2.68 -31.44 9.26
C GLU A 147 2.18 -32.36 10.38
N ARG A 148 2.35 -31.94 11.64
CA ARG A 148 1.85 -32.66 12.82
C ARG A 148 0.33 -32.74 12.82
N LEU A 149 -0.35 -31.64 12.50
CA LEU A 149 -1.81 -31.56 12.43
C LEU A 149 -2.35 -32.42 11.28
N GLU A 150 -1.70 -32.41 10.11
CA GLU A 150 -2.02 -33.31 9.00
C GLU A 150 -1.90 -34.78 9.38
N THR A 151 -0.82 -35.14 10.08
CA THR A 151 -0.64 -36.51 10.56
C THR A 151 -1.71 -36.89 11.59
N LYS A 152 -2.09 -35.95 12.48
CA LYS A 152 -3.11 -36.15 13.52
C LYS A 152 -4.49 -36.40 12.91
N PHE A 153 -4.88 -35.60 11.91
CA PHE A 153 -6.24 -35.56 11.38
C PHE A 153 -6.43 -36.32 10.06
N GLY A 154 -5.35 -36.74 9.40
CA GLY A 154 -5.39 -37.57 8.20
C GLY A 154 -6.22 -36.95 7.07
N THR A 155 -7.12 -37.74 6.48
CA THR A 155 -7.97 -37.32 5.35
C THR A 155 -8.99 -36.24 5.72
N ALA A 156 -9.30 -36.04 7.01
CA ALA A 156 -10.22 -35.00 7.46
C ALA A 156 -9.69 -33.58 7.18
N VAL A 157 -8.38 -33.43 6.94
CA VAL A 157 -7.75 -32.16 6.56
C VAL A 157 -8.09 -31.74 5.13
N GLN A 158 -8.28 -32.71 4.23
CA GLN A 158 -8.49 -32.45 2.80
C GLN A 158 -9.95 -32.15 2.44
N ALA A 159 -10.90 -32.44 3.32
CA ALA A 159 -12.31 -32.20 3.06
C ALA A 159 -12.64 -30.69 3.17
N GLY A 160 -12.81 -30.04 2.02
CA GLY A 160 -13.30 -28.67 1.92
C GLY A 160 -12.28 -27.54 2.08
N TRP A 161 -11.05 -27.83 2.52
CA TRP A 161 -10.03 -26.80 2.72
C TRP A 161 -8.92 -26.88 1.66
N PRO A 162 -8.42 -25.74 1.14
CA PRO A 162 -7.40 -25.71 0.09
C PRO A 162 -5.98 -25.96 0.62
N VAL A 163 -5.82 -27.06 1.35
CA VAL A 163 -4.57 -27.38 2.07
C VAL A 163 -3.45 -27.66 1.08
N GLU A 164 -3.74 -28.34 -0.02
CA GLU A 164 -2.76 -28.68 -1.04
C GLU A 164 -2.33 -27.42 -1.83
N GLU A 165 -3.27 -26.55 -2.17
CA GLU A 165 -3.00 -25.26 -2.81
C GLU A 165 -2.15 -24.36 -1.91
N THR A 166 -2.43 -24.36 -0.60
CA THR A 166 -1.64 -23.63 0.40
C THR A 166 -0.22 -24.17 0.51
N ARG A 167 -0.07 -25.50 0.47
CA ARG A 167 1.23 -26.18 0.48
C ARG A 167 2.02 -25.86 -0.79
N HIS A 168 1.39 -25.93 -1.95
CA HIS A 168 2.00 -25.52 -3.21
C HIS A 168 2.45 -24.06 -3.19
N PHE A 169 1.62 -23.15 -2.66
CA PHE A 169 2.00 -21.75 -2.45
C PHE A 169 3.24 -21.63 -1.55
N PHE A 170 3.25 -22.28 -0.38
CA PHE A 170 4.39 -22.26 0.53
C PHE A 170 5.67 -22.78 -0.14
N HIS A 171 5.61 -23.91 -0.84
CA HIS A 171 6.76 -24.47 -1.54
C HIS A 171 7.27 -23.58 -2.68
N ARG A 172 6.35 -22.94 -3.43
CA ARG A 172 6.70 -21.98 -4.47
C ARG A 172 7.45 -20.78 -3.90
N GLU A 173 6.97 -20.22 -2.79
CA GLU A 173 7.66 -19.11 -2.11
C GLU A 173 9.01 -19.54 -1.50
N LEU A 174 9.09 -20.76 -0.95
CA LEU A 174 10.34 -21.34 -0.48
C LEU A 174 11.36 -21.55 -1.61
N GLU A 175 10.91 -21.94 -2.81
CA GLU A 175 11.80 -22.13 -3.96
C GLU A 175 12.27 -20.79 -4.52
N LYS A 176 11.38 -19.79 -4.63
CA LYS A 176 11.77 -18.41 -4.92
C LYS A 176 12.86 -17.92 -3.95
N MET A 177 12.74 -18.28 -2.67
CA MET A 177 13.76 -17.97 -1.66
C MET A 177 15.10 -18.66 -1.93
N ARG A 178 15.10 -19.96 -2.25
CA ARG A 178 16.34 -20.69 -2.59
C ARG A 178 17.03 -20.08 -3.80
N VAL A 179 16.28 -19.70 -4.83
CA VAL A 179 16.81 -19.02 -6.03
C VAL A 179 17.39 -17.66 -5.66
N PHE A 180 16.70 -16.86 -4.83
CA PHE A 180 17.20 -15.56 -4.37
C PHE A 180 18.50 -15.68 -3.56
N MET A 181 18.56 -16.63 -2.61
CA MET A 181 19.76 -16.83 -1.78
C MET A 181 20.94 -17.40 -2.58
N SER A 182 20.70 -18.33 -3.50
CA SER A 182 21.74 -18.86 -4.37
C SER A 182 22.28 -17.81 -5.35
N GLY A 183 21.41 -16.96 -5.93
CA GLY A 183 21.79 -15.87 -6.82
C GLY A 183 22.60 -14.74 -6.15
N ASN A 184 22.29 -14.42 -4.89
CA ASN A 184 23.09 -13.47 -4.11
C ASN A 184 24.47 -14.05 -3.77
N LEU A 185 24.57 -15.35 -3.48
CA LEU A 185 25.87 -16.00 -3.23
C LEU A 185 26.76 -16.03 -4.48
N THR A 186 26.22 -16.28 -5.67
CA THR A 186 26.99 -16.21 -6.93
C THR A 186 27.42 -14.79 -7.27
N THR A 187 26.61 -13.78 -6.98
CA THR A 187 26.95 -12.36 -7.23
C THR A 187 28.05 -11.89 -6.27
N ILE A 188 28.02 -12.31 -5.01
CA ILE A 188 29.07 -12.05 -4.02
C ILE A 188 30.37 -12.81 -4.37
N ALA A 189 30.26 -14.05 -4.88
CA ALA A 189 31.42 -14.82 -5.33
C ALA A 189 32.07 -14.23 -6.59
N ALA A 190 31.27 -13.78 -7.57
CA ALA A 190 31.77 -13.13 -8.80
C ALA A 190 32.42 -11.77 -8.51
N GLY A 191 31.88 -11.01 -7.55
CA GLY A 191 32.46 -9.73 -7.09
C GLY A 191 33.80 -9.88 -6.37
N ARG A 192 34.17 -11.09 -5.90
CA ARG A 192 35.49 -11.37 -5.30
C ARG A 192 36.55 -11.85 -6.30
N ILE A 193 36.16 -12.30 -7.49
CA ILE A 193 37.10 -12.83 -8.50
C ILE A 193 37.50 -11.74 -9.51
N ALA A 194 36.65 -10.73 -9.76
CA ALA A 194 36.90 -9.65 -10.71
C ALA A 194 37.69 -8.46 -10.11
N GLY A 195 38.68 -8.74 -9.27
CA GLY A 195 39.45 -7.75 -8.52
C GLY A 195 40.95 -7.84 -8.72
N ASP A 196 41.44 -8.16 -9.92
CA ASP A 196 42.80 -7.88 -10.37
C ASP A 196 42.88 -8.14 -11.89
N GLU A 197 43.55 -7.25 -12.63
CA GLU A 197 43.80 -7.29 -14.09
C GLU A 197 42.68 -6.88 -15.06
N ALA A 198 42.38 -5.59 -15.20
CA ALA A 198 41.95 -5.02 -16.50
C ALA A 198 41.92 -3.48 -16.51
N LEU A 199 43.07 -2.81 -16.54
CA LEU A 199 43.14 -1.39 -16.90
C LEU A 199 44.44 -1.02 -17.64
N LYS A 200 44.72 -1.70 -18.75
CA LYS A 200 45.72 -1.25 -19.74
C LYS A 200 45.26 -1.59 -21.15
N GLY A 201 44.80 -0.58 -21.87
CA GLY A 201 44.69 -0.62 -23.33
C GLY A 201 43.36 -0.13 -23.86
N ILE A 202 43.45 0.89 -24.72
CA ILE A 202 42.53 1.28 -25.80
C ILE A 202 41.90 2.67 -25.60
N LEU A 203 42.68 3.69 -26.00
CA LEU A 203 42.20 4.95 -26.55
C LEU A 203 42.87 5.11 -27.92
N ALA A 204 42.13 4.94 -29.01
CA ALA A 204 42.46 5.43 -30.34
C ALA A 204 41.21 5.47 -31.23
N SER A 205 41.05 6.61 -31.93
CA SER A 205 40.18 6.97 -33.07
C SER A 205 38.66 7.15 -32.87
N GLU A 206 38.24 8.43 -32.68
CA GLU A 206 37.50 9.32 -33.64
C GLU A 206 36.86 8.67 -34.89
N GLU A 207 35.81 9.14 -35.57
CA GLU A 207 34.78 10.23 -35.55
C GLU A 207 33.95 9.94 -36.88
N GLU A 208 32.61 10.02 -36.96
CA GLU A 208 31.82 11.06 -37.66
C GLU A 208 30.42 10.53 -38.10
N ALA A 209 29.48 11.47 -38.30
CA ALA A 209 28.26 11.46 -39.16
C ALA A 209 26.83 11.36 -38.53
N GLN A 210 26.27 12.55 -38.23
CA GLN A 210 25.02 13.19 -38.69
C GLN A 210 23.68 12.42 -38.94
N VAL A 211 22.66 12.82 -38.13
CA VAL A 211 21.25 13.21 -38.43
C VAL A 211 20.40 12.41 -39.44
N ASP A 212 19.32 11.74 -38.99
CA ASP A 212 17.93 12.08 -39.36
C ASP A 212 16.84 11.37 -38.51
N SER A 213 15.67 12.01 -38.52
CA SER A 213 14.43 11.81 -37.74
C SER A 213 13.80 10.40 -37.73
N ALA A 214 13.30 9.96 -36.55
CA ALA A 214 12.10 9.11 -36.44
C ALA A 214 11.54 9.12 -35.00
N ALA A 215 10.35 9.71 -34.87
CA ALA A 215 9.48 9.56 -33.71
C ALA A 215 8.92 8.13 -33.67
N ALA A 216 9.24 7.37 -32.63
CA ALA A 216 8.50 6.16 -32.23
C ALA A 216 8.77 5.82 -30.76
N LEU A 217 7.69 5.76 -29.97
CA LEU A 217 7.49 4.98 -28.75
C LEU A 217 8.61 4.98 -27.71
N VAL A 218 8.66 6.05 -26.93
CA VAL A 218 9.24 6.03 -25.58
C VAL A 218 8.10 5.80 -24.59
N SER A 219 7.71 4.54 -24.39
CA SER A 219 7.08 4.12 -23.13
C SER A 219 8.22 3.72 -22.19
N THR A 220 8.88 4.73 -21.63
CA THR A 220 9.78 4.53 -20.49
C THR A 220 8.99 4.78 -19.22
N SER A 221 8.20 3.79 -18.81
CA SER A 221 7.94 3.59 -17.39
C SER A 221 9.22 3.02 -16.76
N SER A 222 10.25 3.86 -16.62
CA SER A 222 11.24 3.62 -15.56
C SER A 222 10.54 4.00 -14.26
N VAL A 223 9.69 3.10 -13.78
CA VAL A 223 9.14 3.18 -12.43
C VAL A 223 10.34 3.23 -11.51
N LEU A 224 10.53 4.35 -10.82
CA LEU A 224 11.38 4.42 -9.65
C LEU A 224 10.76 3.46 -8.63
N SER A 225 11.13 2.19 -8.71
CA SER A 225 10.95 1.23 -7.64
C SER A 225 11.74 1.79 -6.45
N VAL A 226 11.08 2.62 -5.65
CA VAL A 226 11.58 3.04 -4.35
C VAL A 226 11.48 1.82 -3.46
N SER A 227 12.46 0.93 -3.56
CA SER A 227 12.70 -0.01 -2.47
C SER A 227 12.90 0.83 -1.22
N PRO A 228 12.29 0.48 -0.07
CA PRO A 228 12.63 1.14 1.19
C PRO A 228 14.15 1.08 1.30
N SER A 229 14.79 2.25 1.28
CA SER A 229 16.23 2.32 1.44
C SER A 229 16.52 1.77 2.82
N THR A 230 16.92 0.52 2.90
CA THR A 230 17.57 -0.07 4.06
C THR A 230 18.96 0.53 4.14
N SER A 231 19.04 1.85 4.29
CA SER A 231 20.27 2.54 4.64
C SER A 231 20.61 2.11 6.05
N SER A 232 21.40 1.04 6.15
CA SER A 232 22.02 0.53 7.37
C SER A 232 23.06 1.49 7.97
N GLY A 233 23.23 2.68 7.40
CA GLY A 233 23.96 3.78 8.01
C GLY A 233 22.99 4.67 8.79
N GLY A 234 23.18 4.74 10.11
CA GLY A 234 22.34 5.47 11.06
C GLY A 234 22.39 6.99 10.90
N GLU A 235 21.98 7.52 9.75
CA GLU A 235 21.57 8.92 9.68
C GLU A 235 20.38 9.11 10.63
N PRO A 236 20.41 10.12 11.51
CA PRO A 236 19.30 10.41 12.39
C PRO A 236 18.04 10.63 11.55
N PRO A 237 16.86 10.18 12.04
CA PRO A 237 15.61 10.32 11.31
C PRO A 237 15.41 11.78 10.93
N ARG A 238 15.39 12.06 9.63
CA ARG A 238 15.15 13.41 9.10
C ARG A 238 13.79 13.89 9.56
N ASN A 239 13.70 15.14 10.01
CA ASN A 239 12.43 15.80 10.27
C ASN A 239 11.63 15.90 8.97
N VAL A 240 10.45 15.27 8.95
CA VAL A 240 9.47 15.32 7.88
C VAL A 240 8.54 16.48 8.15
N VAL A 241 8.45 17.42 7.21
CA VAL A 241 7.44 18.47 7.24
C VAL A 241 6.27 18.06 6.36
N MET A 242 5.07 18.17 6.89
CA MET A 242 3.82 17.83 6.21
C MET A 242 2.85 19.00 6.25
N HIS A 243 2.27 19.36 5.12
CA HIS A 243 1.10 20.24 5.09
C HIS A 243 -0.17 19.40 4.94
N ILE A 244 -1.19 19.70 5.75
CA ILE A 244 -2.56 19.21 5.57
C ILE A 244 -3.38 20.38 5.05
N LEU A 245 -3.87 20.23 3.83
CA LEU A 245 -4.64 21.23 3.10
C LEU A 245 -6.12 20.85 3.18
N VAL A 246 -6.94 21.72 3.77
CA VAL A 246 -8.40 21.52 3.86
C VAL A 246 -9.10 22.60 3.05
N CYS A 247 -9.91 22.20 2.09
CA CYS A 247 -10.80 23.09 1.36
C CYS A 247 -12.09 23.31 2.16
N HIS A 248 -12.40 24.56 2.55
CA HIS A 248 -13.50 24.87 3.48
C HIS A 248 -14.44 25.98 2.96
N CYS A 249 -15.74 25.76 3.10
CA CYS A 249 -16.87 26.63 2.84
C CYS A 249 -18.03 26.37 3.84
N ARG A 250 -17.85 26.79 5.09
CA ARG A 250 -18.90 26.75 6.16
C ARG A 250 -19.24 25.34 6.67
N GLU A 251 -18.61 24.29 6.16
CA GLU A 251 -18.73 22.95 6.74
C GLU A 251 -18.11 22.93 8.14
N ASP A 252 -18.57 22.01 8.98
CA ASP A 252 -17.98 21.81 10.30
C ASP A 252 -16.66 21.05 10.17
N LEU A 253 -15.62 21.58 10.81
CA LEU A 253 -14.28 20.99 10.82
C LEU A 253 -13.92 20.42 12.19
N ASP A 254 -14.89 20.20 13.07
CA ASP A 254 -14.68 19.64 14.41
C ASP A 254 -14.02 18.26 14.41
N TRP A 255 -14.12 17.51 13.30
CA TRP A 255 -13.40 16.26 13.08
C TRP A 255 -11.88 16.43 13.18
N LEU A 256 -11.31 17.62 12.91
CA LEU A 256 -9.87 17.91 13.12
C LEU A 256 -9.43 17.82 14.59
N THR A 257 -10.39 17.93 15.51
CA THR A 257 -10.21 17.69 16.96
C THR A 257 -10.92 16.44 17.46
N GLY A 258 -11.60 15.73 16.56
CA GLY A 258 -12.38 14.55 16.87
C GLY A 258 -11.51 13.36 17.24
N PRO A 259 -12.07 12.36 17.93
CA PRO A 259 -11.34 11.16 18.33
C PRO A 259 -10.91 10.29 17.13
N ASP A 260 -11.54 10.46 15.97
CA ASP A 260 -11.27 9.65 14.78
C ASP A 260 -10.06 10.16 13.97
N PHE A 261 -9.71 11.43 14.10
CA PHE A 261 -8.55 12.02 13.43
C PHE A 261 -7.32 11.98 14.36
N VAL A 262 -6.54 10.90 14.23
CA VAL A 262 -5.43 10.63 15.14
C VAL A 262 -4.10 10.69 14.40
N ILE A 263 -3.34 11.76 14.68
CA ILE A 263 -1.91 11.81 14.33
C ILE A 263 -1.13 11.48 15.59
N LYS A 264 -0.49 10.31 15.63
CA LYS A 264 0.47 10.01 16.70
C LYS A 264 1.60 11.03 16.61
N LYS A 265 1.79 11.80 17.69
CA LYS A 265 2.94 12.71 17.80
C LYS A 265 4.22 11.91 17.59
N ALA A 266 4.93 12.23 16.52
CA ALA A 266 6.24 11.69 16.26
C ALA A 266 7.26 12.82 16.32
N PRO A 267 8.40 12.63 17.00
CA PRO A 267 9.38 13.71 17.22
C PRO A 267 9.97 14.27 15.92
N ASN A 268 9.91 13.48 14.86
CA ASN A 268 10.39 13.79 13.52
C ASN A 268 9.28 14.17 12.54
N LEU A 269 8.04 14.40 12.97
CA LEU A 269 6.93 14.83 12.10
C LEU A 269 6.39 16.19 12.54
N SER A 270 6.56 17.20 11.67
CA SER A 270 5.99 18.54 11.83
C SER A 270 4.81 18.71 10.88
N VAL A 271 3.61 18.91 11.44
CA VAL A 271 2.39 19.07 10.63
C VAL A 271 1.92 20.52 10.68
N GLU A 272 1.74 21.15 9.53
CA GLU A 272 1.05 22.44 9.40
C GLU A 272 -0.34 22.23 8.78
N LEU A 273 -1.36 22.84 9.36
CA LEU A 273 -2.72 22.82 8.85
C LEU A 273 -3.01 24.11 8.08
N LEU A 274 -3.39 23.97 6.81
CA LEU A 274 -3.71 25.05 5.89
C LEU A 274 -5.17 24.95 5.48
N ILE A 275 -6.01 25.86 5.95
CA ILE A 275 -7.45 25.88 5.67
C ILE A 275 -7.70 26.97 4.62
N TYR A 276 -8.20 26.56 3.45
CA TYR A 276 -8.51 27.45 2.35
C TYR A 276 -10.00 27.81 2.40
N ASP A 277 -10.30 29.04 2.83
CA ASP A 277 -11.66 29.53 3.06
C ASP A 277 -12.27 30.11 1.77
N LYS A 278 -13.23 29.40 1.17
CA LYS A 278 -13.86 29.77 -0.10
C LYS A 278 -15.06 30.69 0.01
N CYS A 279 -15.66 30.79 1.21
CA CYS A 279 -16.98 31.40 1.39
C CYS A 279 -16.97 32.65 2.25
N LYS A 280 -15.81 33.35 2.33
CA LYS A 280 -15.58 34.57 3.12
C LYS A 280 -15.90 34.42 4.61
N THR A 281 -15.97 33.20 5.08
CA THR A 281 -16.23 32.84 6.47
C THR A 281 -15.00 32.11 7.00
N PRO A 282 -13.95 32.84 7.41
CA PRO A 282 -12.78 32.21 8.00
C PRO A 282 -13.20 31.46 9.26
N ILE A 283 -12.52 30.34 9.56
CA ILE A 283 -12.78 29.51 10.75
C ILE A 283 -12.73 30.26 12.09
N GLY A 284 -12.15 31.46 12.11
CA GLY A 284 -12.04 32.31 13.29
C GLY A 284 -10.83 31.99 14.18
N GLU A 285 -10.45 32.95 15.02
CA GLU A 285 -9.28 32.83 15.90
C GLU A 285 -9.49 31.75 16.98
N GLU A 286 -10.72 31.58 17.47
CA GLU A 286 -11.05 30.60 18.50
C GLU A 286 -10.84 29.16 18.02
N LYS A 287 -11.38 28.80 16.84
CA LYS A 287 -11.14 27.48 16.24
C LYS A 287 -9.66 27.26 15.93
N THR A 288 -8.96 28.29 15.45
CA THR A 288 -7.51 28.23 15.23
C THR A 288 -6.77 27.85 16.52
N LYS A 289 -7.11 28.48 17.65
CA LYS A 289 -6.55 28.16 18.98
C LYS A 289 -6.93 26.75 19.42
N GLN A 290 -8.18 26.32 19.18
CA GLN A 290 -8.64 24.97 19.48
C GLN A 290 -7.82 23.91 18.72
N TYR A 291 -7.60 24.10 17.41
CA TYR A 291 -6.78 23.19 16.60
C TYR A 291 -5.33 23.15 17.07
N LEU A 292 -4.73 24.30 17.38
CA LEU A 292 -3.39 24.35 17.96
C LEU A 292 -3.30 23.66 19.34
N ALA A 293 -4.34 23.78 20.18
CA ALA A 293 -4.38 23.20 21.51
C ALA A 293 -4.37 21.66 21.52
N THR A 294 -4.76 21.01 20.41
CA THR A 294 -4.57 19.55 20.23
C THR A 294 -3.08 19.16 20.29
N GLY A 295 -2.19 20.11 19.97
CA GLY A 295 -0.76 19.89 19.79
C GLY A 295 -0.42 18.98 18.60
N LEU A 296 -1.39 18.60 17.77
CA LEU A 296 -1.15 17.84 16.53
C LEU A 296 -0.49 18.74 15.47
N PHE A 297 -0.88 20.02 15.44
CA PHE A 297 -0.42 20.99 14.46
C PHE A 297 0.63 21.92 15.08
N THR A 298 1.72 22.10 14.35
CA THR A 298 2.76 23.09 14.66
C THR A 298 2.36 24.51 14.23
N ALA A 299 1.53 24.61 13.20
CA ALA A 299 0.91 25.85 12.75
C ALA A 299 -0.48 25.57 12.18
N VAL A 300 -1.38 26.56 12.28
CA VAL A 300 -2.70 26.55 11.66
C VAL A 300 -2.87 27.88 10.94
N LYS A 301 -3.15 27.85 9.63
CA LYS A 301 -3.31 29.04 8.79
C LYS A 301 -4.66 28.99 8.08
N SER A 302 -5.42 30.07 8.17
CA SER A 302 -6.63 30.31 7.40
C SER A 302 -6.26 31.22 6.22
N ILE A 303 -6.54 30.76 5.00
CA ILE A 303 -6.09 31.36 3.74
C ILE A 303 -7.34 31.68 2.90
N PRO A 304 -7.61 32.96 2.61
CA PRO A 304 -8.72 33.34 1.75
C PRO A 304 -8.56 32.75 0.34
N CYS A 305 -9.61 32.09 -0.15
CA CYS A 305 -9.64 31.44 -1.46
C CYS A 305 -11.05 31.52 -2.06
N ASP A 306 -11.62 32.72 -2.07
CA ASP A 306 -13.03 32.96 -2.38
C ASP A 306 -13.48 32.34 -3.70
N ASP A 307 -14.59 31.62 -3.72
CA ASP A 307 -15.27 31.24 -4.96
C ASP A 307 -15.79 32.48 -5.72
N LEU A 308 -15.95 32.36 -7.04
CA LEU A 308 -16.55 33.42 -7.84
C LEU A 308 -18.05 33.52 -7.52
N PRO A 309 -18.64 34.73 -7.49
CA PRO A 309 -20.07 34.88 -7.21
C PRO A 309 -20.95 34.04 -8.15
N GLY A 310 -21.74 33.13 -7.59
CA GLY A 310 -22.64 32.25 -8.34
C GLY A 310 -21.97 31.07 -9.05
N PHE A 311 -20.68 30.83 -8.78
CA PHE A 311 -19.92 29.77 -9.43
C PHE A 311 -18.96 29.08 -8.45
N ARG A 312 -19.30 27.84 -8.09
CA ARG A 312 -18.53 27.01 -7.16
C ARG A 312 -17.36 26.35 -7.88
N ARG A 313 -16.11 26.62 -7.45
CA ARG A 313 -14.88 25.99 -8.00
C ARG A 313 -14.36 24.85 -7.12
N ASP A 314 -15.14 24.49 -6.11
CA ASP A 314 -14.95 23.29 -5.28
C ASP A 314 -13.54 23.21 -4.67
N GLU A 315 -12.95 22.04 -4.48
CA GLU A 315 -11.59 21.89 -3.95
C GLU A 315 -10.49 22.34 -4.91
N CYS A 316 -10.79 22.38 -6.20
CA CYS A 316 -9.78 22.66 -7.23
C CYS A 316 -9.16 24.05 -7.10
N VAL A 317 -9.94 25.07 -6.73
CA VAL A 317 -9.39 26.42 -6.52
C VAL A 317 -8.40 26.46 -5.35
N ALA A 318 -8.73 25.80 -4.23
CA ALA A 318 -7.86 25.72 -3.07
C ALA A 318 -6.57 24.99 -3.40
N TYR A 319 -6.68 23.85 -4.08
CA TYR A 319 -5.53 23.01 -4.41
C TYR A 319 -4.61 23.68 -5.42
N LEU A 320 -5.15 24.27 -6.48
CA LEU A 320 -4.34 24.98 -7.47
C LEU A 320 -3.71 26.24 -6.93
N LYS A 321 -4.45 27.01 -6.10
CA LYS A 321 -3.87 28.16 -5.41
C LYS A 321 -2.69 27.73 -4.53
N TYR A 322 -2.84 26.66 -3.76
CA TYR A 322 -1.73 26.10 -2.98
C TYR A 322 -0.55 25.69 -3.86
N LEU A 323 -0.82 24.95 -4.95
CA LEU A 323 0.21 24.47 -5.86
C LEU A 323 0.99 25.62 -6.53
N VAL A 324 0.32 26.73 -6.85
CA VAL A 324 0.97 27.94 -7.38
C VAL A 324 1.74 28.69 -6.29
N ASP A 325 1.11 28.98 -5.15
CA ASP A 325 1.70 29.80 -4.08
C ASP A 325 2.92 29.14 -3.43
N TYR A 326 2.95 27.80 -3.35
CA TYR A 326 4.00 27.02 -2.69
C TYR A 326 4.95 26.29 -3.66
N TYR A 327 4.89 26.57 -4.96
CA TYR A 327 5.60 25.78 -5.97
C TYR A 327 7.09 25.55 -5.66
N ASP A 328 7.82 26.60 -5.28
CA ASP A 328 9.25 26.50 -4.96
C ASP A 328 9.54 26.05 -3.52
N ASN A 329 8.50 25.95 -2.68
CA ASN A 329 8.62 25.79 -1.22
C ASN A 329 7.66 24.72 -0.66
N TYR A 330 7.33 23.69 -1.43
CA TYR A 330 6.53 22.58 -0.91
C TYR A 330 7.20 21.94 0.33
N PRO A 331 6.43 21.40 1.29
CA PRO A 331 6.93 20.55 2.37
C PRO A 331 7.34 19.17 1.82
N ASP A 332 7.84 18.24 2.66
CA ASP A 332 8.16 16.89 2.18
C ASP A 332 6.91 16.13 1.71
N LEU A 333 5.78 16.32 2.41
CA LEU A 333 4.49 15.71 2.08
C LEU A 333 3.36 16.74 2.12
N VAL A 334 2.40 16.60 1.20
CA VAL A 334 1.15 17.38 1.20
C VAL A 334 -0.01 16.43 1.20
N MET A 335 -0.93 16.61 2.13
CA MET A 335 -2.22 15.91 2.18
C MET A 335 -3.31 16.87 1.75
N PHE A 336 -4.05 16.50 0.71
CA PHE A 336 -5.18 17.23 0.17
C PHE A 336 -6.45 16.59 0.70
N LEU A 337 -7.29 17.35 1.42
CA LEU A 337 -8.56 16.89 2.00
C LEU A 337 -9.70 17.83 1.59
N GLN A 338 -10.89 17.25 1.44
CA GLN A 338 -12.13 18.00 1.44
C GLN A 338 -12.58 18.24 2.90
N SER A 339 -13.53 19.14 3.11
CA SER A 339 -14.04 19.47 4.45
C SER A 339 -14.92 18.37 5.06
N ASP A 340 -15.53 17.55 4.21
CA ASP A 340 -16.43 16.41 4.49
C ASP A 340 -15.70 15.07 4.29
N VAL A 341 -14.43 15.02 4.67
CA VAL A 341 -13.55 13.86 4.49
C VAL A 341 -14.13 12.55 5.06
N ASP A 342 -14.93 12.62 6.12
CA ASP A 342 -15.61 11.48 6.75
C ASP A 342 -16.68 10.83 5.86
N GLU A 343 -17.24 11.57 4.91
CA GLU A 343 -18.19 11.02 3.92
C GLU A 343 -17.48 10.23 2.81
N HIS A 344 -16.18 10.48 2.59
CA HIS A 344 -15.47 10.00 1.39
C HIS A 344 -14.26 9.12 1.65
N ALA A 345 -13.69 9.18 2.86
CA ALA A 345 -12.48 8.45 3.23
C ALA A 345 -12.60 7.74 4.58
N TYR A 346 -11.87 6.65 4.72
CA TYR A 346 -11.87 5.84 5.93
C TYR A 346 -10.81 6.34 6.92
N TRP A 347 -11.24 6.77 8.11
CA TRP A 347 -10.35 7.24 9.16
C TRP A 347 -9.27 6.22 9.55
N GLY A 348 -9.64 4.95 9.64
CA GLY A 348 -8.67 3.88 9.90
C GLY A 348 -7.54 3.83 8.86
N TYR A 349 -7.84 4.10 7.59
CA TYR A 349 -6.87 4.13 6.50
C TYR A 349 -6.01 5.41 6.54
N ILE A 350 -6.63 6.58 6.77
CA ILE A 350 -5.91 7.85 6.94
C ILE A 350 -4.93 7.76 8.13
N ASN A 351 -5.39 7.28 9.28
CA ASN A 351 -4.57 7.13 10.48
C ASN A 351 -3.43 6.13 10.24
N LEU A 352 -3.70 5.01 9.55
CA LEU A 352 -2.66 4.05 9.16
C LEU A 352 -1.55 4.71 8.32
N ILE A 353 -1.94 5.57 7.37
CA ILE A 353 -0.96 6.29 6.56
C ILE A 353 -0.17 7.29 7.40
N LEU A 354 -0.84 8.10 8.23
CA LEU A 354 -0.18 9.08 9.10
C LEU A 354 0.80 8.42 10.07
N GLU A 355 0.44 7.27 10.63
CA GLU A 355 1.33 6.44 11.45
C GLU A 355 2.54 5.93 10.65
N SER A 356 2.36 5.54 9.39
CA SER A 356 3.47 5.11 8.54
C SER A 356 4.42 6.25 8.22
N VAL A 357 3.90 7.44 7.91
CA VAL A 357 4.69 8.66 7.66
C VAL A 357 5.48 9.06 8.92
N ALA A 358 4.82 9.06 10.07
CA ALA A 358 5.45 9.27 11.38
C ALA A 358 6.59 8.27 11.65
N SER A 359 6.44 7.02 11.16
CA SER A 359 7.45 5.97 11.25
C SER A 359 8.57 6.08 10.19
N GLY A 360 8.57 7.15 9.38
CA GLY A 360 9.59 7.42 8.36
C GLY A 360 9.33 6.79 6.99
N TRP A 361 8.15 6.21 6.75
CA TRP A 361 7.80 5.71 5.42
C TRP A 361 7.68 6.85 4.42
N ARG A 362 8.29 6.66 3.25
CA ARG A 362 8.20 7.58 2.11
C ARG A 362 7.11 7.10 1.18
N LEU A 363 6.02 7.85 1.11
CA LEU A 363 4.88 7.54 0.27
C LEU A 363 4.86 8.53 -0.90
N PRO A 364 5.18 8.11 -2.14
CA PRO A 364 5.26 9.02 -3.27
C PRO A 364 3.89 9.64 -3.58
N PHE A 365 2.86 8.81 -3.62
CA PHE A 365 1.48 9.17 -3.90
C PHE A 365 0.54 8.12 -3.30
N VAL A 366 -0.50 8.55 -2.59
CA VAL A 366 -1.54 7.65 -2.05
C VAL A 366 -2.91 8.31 -2.15
N PRO A 367 -3.88 7.71 -2.87
CA PRO A 367 -5.27 8.15 -2.82
C PRO A 367 -5.92 7.72 -1.51
N LEU A 368 -6.67 8.63 -0.87
CA LEU A 368 -7.26 8.40 0.45
C LEU A 368 -8.68 7.83 0.39
N ASN A 369 -9.41 8.05 -0.70
CA ASN A 369 -10.84 7.76 -0.78
C ASN A 369 -11.12 6.28 -1.05
N GLY A 370 -12.27 5.79 -0.57
CA GLY A 370 -12.70 4.40 -0.83
C GLY A 370 -13.24 4.20 -2.24
N GLY A 371 -14.09 5.12 -2.69
CA GLY A 371 -14.82 5.00 -3.96
C GLY A 371 -13.96 5.24 -5.20
N ARG A 372 -14.30 4.55 -6.29
CA ARG A 372 -13.70 4.78 -7.61
C ARG A 372 -14.63 5.56 -8.52
N ILE A 373 -14.04 6.46 -9.30
CA ILE A 373 -14.76 7.13 -10.39
C ILE A 373 -14.97 6.12 -11.52
N VAL A 374 -16.17 6.11 -12.08
CA VAL A 374 -16.49 5.31 -13.27
C VAL A 374 -15.50 5.65 -14.38
N GLN A 375 -14.89 4.62 -14.97
CA GLN A 375 -13.90 4.72 -16.06
C GLN A 375 -14.57 5.10 -17.38
N ASN A 376 -15.09 6.33 -17.46
CA ASN A 376 -15.65 6.88 -18.68
C ASN A 376 -14.81 8.06 -19.19
N LEU A 377 -14.49 8.05 -20.48
CA LEU A 377 -13.81 9.15 -21.14
C LEU A 377 -14.84 9.95 -21.95
N THR A 378 -15.58 10.83 -21.25
CA THR A 378 -16.53 11.73 -21.91
C THR A 378 -15.79 12.72 -22.82
N PRO A 379 -16.45 13.31 -23.84
CA PRO A 379 -15.83 14.34 -24.69
C PRO A 379 -15.25 15.51 -23.87
N CYS A 380 -15.94 15.90 -22.79
CA CYS A 380 -15.50 16.92 -21.86
C CYS A 380 -14.20 16.53 -21.13
N LYS A 381 -14.15 15.34 -20.50
CA LYS A 381 -12.93 14.82 -19.85
C LYS A 381 -11.76 14.75 -20.82
N ARG A 382 -11.99 14.22 -22.03
CA ARG A 382 -10.96 14.11 -23.07
C ARG A 382 -10.38 15.47 -23.45
N ARG A 383 -11.24 16.47 -23.69
CA ARG A 383 -10.78 17.79 -24.12
C ARG A 383 -9.97 18.49 -23.03
N ILE A 384 -10.43 18.46 -21.78
CA ILE A 384 -9.70 19.06 -20.66
C ILE A 384 -8.35 18.37 -20.48
N PHE A 385 -8.32 17.03 -20.63
CA PHE A 385 -7.08 16.28 -20.60
C PHE A 385 -6.11 16.69 -21.71
N GLU A 386 -6.58 16.74 -22.96
CA GLU A 386 -5.78 17.13 -24.13
C GLU A 386 -5.24 18.56 -24.00
N GLU A 387 -6.05 19.48 -23.50
CA GLU A 387 -5.61 20.85 -23.21
C GLU A 387 -4.52 20.89 -22.13
N THR A 388 -4.63 20.03 -21.12
CA THR A 388 -3.69 20.01 -19.98
C THR A 388 -2.36 19.35 -20.34
N PHE A 389 -2.41 18.22 -21.04
CA PHE A 389 -1.26 17.33 -21.25
C PHE A 389 -0.77 17.26 -22.70
N GLN A 390 -1.46 17.90 -23.64
CA GLN A 390 -1.13 17.89 -25.08
C GLN A 390 -1.04 16.46 -25.67
N ARG A 391 -1.85 15.54 -25.14
CA ARG A 391 -1.99 14.15 -25.61
C ARG A 391 -3.39 13.63 -25.30
N THR A 392 -3.83 12.60 -26.00
CA THR A 392 -5.11 11.92 -25.74
C THR A 392 -4.89 10.75 -24.76
N PRO A 393 -5.70 10.61 -23.70
CA PRO A 393 -5.61 9.46 -22.80
C PRO A 393 -6.29 8.24 -23.42
N ALA A 394 -5.73 7.05 -23.21
CA ALA A 394 -6.38 5.80 -23.66
C ALA A 394 -7.57 5.44 -22.77
N ALA A 395 -7.43 5.64 -21.46
CA ALA A 395 -8.46 5.48 -20.45
C ALA A 395 -8.18 6.49 -19.33
N LEU A 396 -9.18 6.84 -18.51
CA LEU A 396 -8.98 7.60 -17.29
C LEU A 396 -9.71 6.92 -16.15
N GLY A 397 -9.02 6.64 -15.05
CA GLY A 397 -9.61 6.04 -13.88
C GLY A 397 -8.81 6.30 -12.63
N THR A 398 -9.49 6.73 -11.59
CA THR A 398 -8.90 7.13 -10.30
C THR A 398 -9.92 6.97 -9.18
N TYR A 399 -9.53 7.35 -7.96
CA TYR A 399 -10.39 7.42 -6.78
C TYR A 399 -11.19 8.71 -6.77
N CYS A 400 -12.43 8.64 -6.28
CA CYS A 400 -13.31 9.80 -6.15
C CYS A 400 -12.73 10.84 -5.19
N CYS A 401 -13.25 12.06 -5.33
CA CYS A 401 -13.35 13.13 -4.37
C CYS A 401 -12.01 13.75 -3.96
N ALA A 402 -11.02 13.63 -4.85
CA ALA A 402 -9.80 14.43 -4.87
C ALA A 402 -8.96 14.49 -3.58
N GLN A 403 -8.98 13.45 -2.73
CA GLN A 403 -8.17 13.43 -1.51
C GLN A 403 -6.96 12.51 -1.63
N TYR A 404 -5.78 13.06 -1.34
CA TYR A 404 -4.50 12.43 -1.64
C TYR A 404 -3.44 12.77 -0.61
N ILE A 405 -2.43 11.93 -0.48
CA ILE A 405 -1.12 12.30 0.05
C ILE A 405 -0.12 12.25 -1.08
N VAL A 406 0.65 13.32 -1.24
CA VAL A 406 1.59 13.48 -2.35
C VAL A 406 2.93 13.95 -1.80
N HIS A 407 3.99 13.24 -2.17
CA HIS A 407 5.36 13.64 -1.84
C HIS A 407 5.81 14.80 -2.74
N ARG A 408 6.65 15.68 -2.18
CA ARG A 408 7.25 16.82 -2.89
C ARG A 408 7.76 16.47 -4.28
N SER A 409 8.48 15.36 -4.39
CA SER A 409 9.11 14.96 -5.65
C SER A 409 8.09 14.69 -6.76
N ARG A 410 6.85 14.33 -6.42
CA ARG A 410 5.76 14.13 -7.39
C ARG A 410 5.09 15.45 -7.76
N LEU A 411 4.88 16.36 -6.79
CA LEU A 411 4.34 17.69 -7.04
C LEU A 411 5.20 18.49 -8.03
N MET A 412 6.53 18.36 -7.92
CA MET A 412 7.51 19.04 -8.77
C MET A 412 7.63 18.48 -10.19
N LEU A 413 6.98 17.35 -10.51
CA LEU A 413 7.00 16.78 -11.87
C LEU A 413 6.20 17.64 -12.85
N THR A 414 5.16 18.32 -12.37
CA THR A 414 4.37 19.23 -13.19
C THR A 414 4.96 20.64 -13.10
N PRO A 415 5.28 21.29 -14.24
CA PRO A 415 5.81 22.65 -14.23
C PRO A 415 4.76 23.67 -13.77
N LEU A 416 5.20 24.73 -13.11
CA LEU A 416 4.35 25.81 -12.55
C LEU A 416 3.30 26.32 -13.55
N TRP A 417 3.71 26.60 -14.78
CA TRP A 417 2.82 27.14 -15.81
C TRP A 417 1.59 26.26 -16.07
N ARG A 418 1.67 24.94 -15.84
CA ARG A 418 0.54 24.03 -16.02
C ARG A 418 -0.47 24.20 -14.88
N TYR A 419 -0.02 24.37 -13.64
CA TYR A 419 -0.92 24.71 -12.52
C TYR A 419 -1.57 26.07 -12.72
N GLU A 420 -0.82 27.07 -13.19
CA GLU A 420 -1.36 28.39 -13.54
C GLU A 420 -2.40 28.31 -14.68
N LYS A 421 -2.13 27.50 -15.71
CA LYS A 421 -3.08 27.25 -16.80
C LYS A 421 -4.38 26.63 -16.27
N LEU A 422 -4.28 25.61 -15.42
CA LEU A 422 -5.44 24.94 -14.84
C LEU A 422 -6.24 25.88 -13.93
N LEU A 423 -5.57 26.72 -13.15
CA LEU A 423 -6.21 27.73 -12.31
C LEU A 423 -6.95 28.74 -13.18
N LYS A 424 -6.30 29.24 -14.24
CA LYS A 424 -6.95 30.15 -15.20
C LYS A 424 -8.17 29.51 -15.86
N MET A 425 -8.10 28.23 -16.24
CA MET A 425 -9.22 27.50 -16.84
C MET A 425 -10.42 27.34 -15.88
N LEU A 426 -10.23 27.36 -14.56
CA LEU A 426 -11.35 27.39 -13.60
C LEU A 426 -12.08 28.72 -13.61
N ASP A 427 -11.40 29.81 -13.97
CA ASP A 427 -11.90 31.18 -13.87
C ASP A 427 -12.50 31.67 -15.19
N ASP A 428 -11.96 31.13 -16.28
CA ASP A 428 -12.24 31.58 -17.62
C ASP A 428 -13.59 31.04 -18.10
N GLN A 429 -14.60 31.90 -18.14
CA GLN A 429 -15.89 31.57 -18.75
C GLN A 429 -15.79 31.29 -20.25
N GLU A 430 -14.67 31.66 -20.88
CA GLU A 430 -14.31 31.37 -22.28
C GLU A 430 -13.43 30.14 -22.41
N ALA A 431 -13.00 29.51 -21.30
CA ALA A 431 -12.33 28.21 -21.37
C ALA A 431 -13.17 27.26 -22.21
N PRO A 432 -12.55 26.36 -23.00
CA PRO A 432 -13.29 25.47 -23.88
C PRO A 432 -14.41 24.82 -23.10
N LYS A 433 -15.64 25.17 -23.46
CA LYS A 433 -16.85 24.43 -23.13
C LYS A 433 -17.04 23.50 -24.31
N PRO A 434 -16.37 22.33 -24.37
CA PRO A 434 -16.89 21.28 -25.22
C PRO A 434 -18.33 20.99 -24.76
N GLU A 435 -18.98 19.96 -25.29
CA GLU A 435 -20.30 19.52 -24.82
C GLU A 435 -20.23 18.92 -23.38
N CYS A 436 -19.52 19.59 -22.46
CA CYS A 436 -19.68 19.54 -21.03
C CYS A 436 -21.10 20.01 -20.72
N ASN A 437 -21.95 19.07 -20.32
CA ASN A 437 -23.22 19.43 -19.71
C ASN A 437 -22.93 20.04 -18.34
N ASP A 438 -22.90 21.37 -18.27
CA ASP A 438 -22.65 22.07 -17.03
C ASP A 438 -23.74 21.76 -16.01
N ILE A 439 -23.32 21.29 -14.84
CA ILE A 439 -24.18 21.26 -13.68
C ILE A 439 -24.31 22.71 -13.22
N LYS A 440 -25.52 23.25 -13.30
CA LYS A 440 -25.79 24.66 -12.98
C LYS A 440 -25.23 25.01 -11.59
N GLY A 441 -24.29 25.96 -11.54
CA GLY A 441 -23.68 26.45 -10.31
C GLY A 441 -22.36 25.77 -9.91
N HIS A 442 -21.96 24.70 -10.61
CA HIS A 442 -20.69 24.00 -10.37
C HIS A 442 -19.72 24.21 -11.54
N SER A 443 -18.44 24.30 -11.22
CA SER A 443 -17.39 24.28 -12.23
C SER A 443 -17.23 22.87 -12.77
N THR A 444 -17.71 22.63 -13.99
CA THR A 444 -17.45 21.36 -14.69
C THR A 444 -15.96 21.09 -14.77
N HIS A 445 -15.11 22.11 -14.95
CA HIS A 445 -13.66 21.94 -14.94
C HIS A 445 -13.16 21.27 -13.67
N CYS A 446 -13.68 21.65 -12.50
CA CYS A 446 -13.23 21.05 -11.25
C CYS A 446 -13.59 19.55 -11.16
N LEU A 447 -14.82 19.19 -11.53
CA LEU A 447 -15.25 17.77 -11.63
C LEU A 447 -14.36 16.96 -12.58
N MET A 448 -13.83 17.59 -13.63
CA MET A 448 -12.95 16.93 -14.58
C MET A 448 -11.52 16.83 -14.02
N TYR A 449 -11.07 17.82 -13.24
CA TYR A 449 -9.77 17.80 -12.56
C TYR A 449 -9.64 16.65 -11.56
N GLU A 450 -10.73 16.27 -10.91
CA GLU A 450 -10.83 15.09 -10.06
C GLU A 450 -10.28 13.82 -10.75
N THR A 451 -10.42 13.72 -12.07
CA THR A 451 -9.95 12.56 -12.85
C THR A 451 -8.49 12.63 -13.31
N ILE A 452 -7.79 13.75 -13.08
CA ILE A 452 -6.44 13.99 -13.62
C ILE A 452 -5.41 14.44 -12.58
N TRP A 453 -5.80 14.68 -11.33
CA TRP A 453 -4.86 15.06 -10.25
C TRP A 453 -3.67 14.12 -10.17
N HIS A 454 -3.91 12.80 -10.19
CA HIS A 454 -2.84 11.80 -10.15
C HIS A 454 -1.90 11.89 -11.36
N VAL A 455 -2.42 12.20 -12.55
CA VAL A 455 -1.63 12.36 -13.77
C VAL A 455 -0.73 13.60 -13.70
N LEU A 456 -1.18 14.69 -13.07
CA LEU A 456 -0.34 15.85 -12.80
C LEU A 456 0.86 15.49 -11.91
N TRP A 457 0.74 14.45 -11.10
CA TRP A 457 1.79 14.00 -10.19
C TRP A 457 2.56 12.79 -10.73
N GLY A 458 2.45 12.51 -12.03
CA GLY A 458 3.24 11.51 -12.74
C GLY A 458 2.77 10.08 -12.55
N GLU A 459 1.53 9.89 -12.10
CA GLU A 459 0.89 8.57 -12.09
C GLU A 459 0.31 8.22 -13.46
N ALA A 460 0.02 6.94 -13.69
CA ALA A 460 -0.58 6.46 -14.93
C ALA A 460 -2.02 6.98 -15.11
N ASP A 461 -2.47 7.15 -16.37
CA ASP A 461 -3.83 7.62 -16.68
C ASP A 461 -4.93 6.79 -15.98
N LEU A 462 -4.69 5.49 -15.82
CA LEU A 462 -5.52 4.56 -15.07
C LEU A 462 -4.77 4.05 -13.84
N LEU A 463 -5.24 4.42 -12.64
CA LEU A 463 -4.67 3.92 -11.40
C LEU A 463 -5.02 2.43 -11.18
N PRO A 464 -4.05 1.58 -10.77
CA PRO A 464 -4.34 0.21 -10.37
C PRO A 464 -5.21 0.20 -9.12
N LEU A 465 -6.00 -0.87 -8.94
CA LEU A 465 -6.75 -1.11 -7.68
C LEU A 465 -5.77 -1.06 -6.49
N ARG A 466 -6.17 -0.45 -5.37
CA ARG A 466 -5.26 -0.20 -4.22
C ARG A 466 -4.71 -1.52 -3.69
N GLY A 467 -5.57 -2.53 -3.57
CA GLY A 467 -5.20 -3.89 -3.19
C GLY A 467 -4.22 -4.57 -4.14
N GLU A 468 -4.15 -4.11 -5.39
CA GLU A 468 -3.32 -4.67 -6.45
C GLU A 468 -2.11 -3.78 -6.79
N ASN A 469 -2.00 -2.59 -6.19
CA ASN A 469 -0.96 -1.64 -6.52
C ASN A 469 0.39 -2.09 -5.95
N PRO A 470 1.35 -2.52 -6.80
CA PRO A 470 2.63 -3.02 -6.32
C PRO A 470 3.51 -1.93 -5.72
N GLU A 471 3.24 -0.65 -6.01
CA GLU A 471 4.01 0.49 -5.49
C GLU A 471 3.62 0.86 -4.05
N LEU A 472 2.43 0.42 -3.60
CA LEU A 472 2.03 0.62 -2.21
C LEU A 472 2.69 -0.43 -1.30
N PRO A 473 3.14 -0.04 -0.10
CA PRO A 473 3.46 -1.00 0.95
C PRO A 473 2.28 -1.95 1.18
N LEU A 474 2.56 -3.22 1.46
CA LEU A 474 1.54 -4.26 1.56
C LEU A 474 0.42 -3.89 2.56
N PHE A 475 0.74 -3.13 3.60
CA PHE A 475 -0.22 -2.68 4.61
C PHE A 475 -1.17 -1.57 4.15
N LEU A 476 -0.84 -0.86 3.08
CA LEU A 476 -1.70 0.13 2.45
C LEU A 476 -2.49 -0.45 1.27
N ARG A 477 -2.28 -1.73 0.93
CA ARG A 477 -3.01 -2.43 -0.13
C ARG A 477 -4.38 -2.91 0.35
N ALA A 478 -5.23 -1.98 0.77
CA ALA A 478 -6.59 -2.28 1.13
C ALA A 478 -7.43 -2.59 -0.12
N ARG A 479 -8.36 -3.55 -0.02
CA ARG A 479 -9.30 -3.82 -1.11
C ARG A 479 -10.21 -2.61 -1.36
N ASP A 480 -10.44 -2.33 -2.63
CA ASP A 480 -11.46 -1.38 -3.06
C ASP A 480 -12.82 -2.07 -2.94
N VAL A 481 -13.42 -2.02 -1.75
CA VAL A 481 -14.78 -2.50 -1.52
C VAL A 481 -15.61 -1.35 -1.01
N ASP A 482 -16.83 -1.22 -1.50
CA ASP A 482 -17.77 -0.17 -1.09
C ASP A 482 -18.25 -0.33 0.38
N ASN A 483 -17.73 -1.31 1.14
CA ASN A 483 -18.18 -1.64 2.49
C ASN A 483 -17.03 -1.71 3.52
N GLU A 484 -17.16 -0.89 4.55
CA GLU A 484 -16.29 -0.57 5.70
C GLU A 484 -15.72 -1.75 6.54
N SER A 485 -16.17 -2.98 6.32
CA SER A 485 -16.05 -4.06 7.31
C SER A 485 -14.71 -4.83 7.33
N TYR A 486 -13.71 -4.41 6.55
CA TYR A 486 -12.52 -5.24 6.31
C TYR A 486 -11.19 -4.68 6.82
N LEU A 487 -11.10 -3.39 7.17
CA LEU A 487 -9.90 -2.87 7.81
C LEU A 487 -9.89 -3.28 9.29
N PRO A 488 -8.84 -3.95 9.80
CA PRO A 488 -8.73 -4.17 11.24
C PRO A 488 -8.75 -2.83 11.95
N VAL A 489 -9.57 -2.70 13.00
CA VAL A 489 -9.74 -1.45 13.76
C VAL A 489 -8.36 -0.91 14.17
N GLY A 490 -8.10 0.35 13.78
CA GLY A 490 -6.80 1.00 13.86
C GLY A 490 -6.16 1.00 15.26
N SER A 491 -4.84 1.14 15.28
CA SER A 491 -3.86 0.98 16.39
C SER A 491 -3.30 -0.43 16.59
N GLN A 492 -4.11 -1.50 16.60
CA GLN A 492 -3.57 -2.86 16.80
C GLN A 492 -2.74 -3.35 15.62
N TYR A 493 -3.09 -2.92 14.41
CA TYR A 493 -2.41 -3.34 13.19
C TYR A 493 -0.97 -2.80 13.12
N MET A 494 -0.81 -1.48 13.20
CA MET A 494 0.53 -0.88 13.22
C MET A 494 1.29 -1.24 14.48
N SER A 495 0.65 -1.34 15.65
CA SER A 495 1.36 -1.83 16.83
C SER A 495 1.85 -3.26 16.65
N THR A 496 1.10 -4.14 15.96
CA THR A 496 1.54 -5.50 15.62
C THR A 496 2.67 -5.49 14.58
N VAL A 497 2.57 -4.67 13.53
CA VAL A 497 3.62 -4.58 12.52
C VAL A 497 4.90 -3.99 13.11
N MET A 498 4.77 -2.92 13.89
CA MET A 498 5.90 -2.28 14.57
C MET A 498 6.46 -3.14 15.69
N SER A 499 5.63 -3.83 16.49
CA SER A 499 6.12 -4.75 17.53
C SER A 499 6.90 -5.91 16.91
N LEU A 500 6.45 -6.41 15.76
CA LEU A 500 7.19 -7.40 14.98
C LEU A 500 8.51 -6.86 14.39
N THR A 501 8.74 -5.53 14.40
CA THR A 501 10.02 -4.91 14.00
C THR A 501 10.89 -4.46 15.18
N THR A 502 10.32 -4.25 16.37
CA THR A 502 11.02 -3.70 17.54
C THR A 502 11.37 -4.74 18.62
N GLU A 503 11.06 -6.03 18.42
CA GLU A 503 11.68 -7.07 19.26
C GLU A 503 13.17 -7.13 18.93
N GLU A 504 13.96 -6.29 19.61
CA GLU A 504 15.40 -6.47 19.66
C GLU A 504 15.67 -7.89 20.16
N PRO A 505 16.57 -8.64 19.51
CA PRO A 505 16.87 -9.99 19.90
C PRO A 505 17.35 -9.94 21.34
N GLY A 506 16.51 -10.44 22.26
CA GLY A 506 16.80 -10.46 23.68
C GLY A 506 18.22 -10.95 23.87
N GLY A 507 19.09 -10.03 24.28
CA GLY A 507 20.49 -10.29 24.50
C GLY A 507 20.57 -11.44 25.49
N GLY A 508 20.85 -12.64 24.97
CA GLY A 508 21.10 -13.84 25.75
C GLY A 508 22.43 -13.69 26.49
N GLY A 509 22.47 -12.76 27.44
CA GLY A 509 23.48 -12.66 28.46
C GLY A 509 23.26 -13.78 29.46
N GLY A 510 23.62 -15.00 29.06
CA GLY A 510 23.85 -16.11 29.99
C GLY A 510 25.08 -15.79 30.84
N GLY A 511 24.91 -14.89 31.81
CA GLY A 511 25.85 -14.67 32.90
C GLY A 511 25.43 -15.54 34.07
N GLU A 512 26.02 -16.73 34.13
CA GLU A 512 26.01 -17.64 35.27
C GLU A 512 26.54 -16.90 36.51
N GLN A 513 25.66 -16.45 37.40
CA GLN A 513 26.05 -16.01 38.75
C GLN A 513 25.86 -17.17 39.71
N ASP A 514 27.01 -17.75 40.03
CA ASP A 514 27.24 -18.76 41.02
C ASP A 514 26.81 -18.28 42.42
N GLY A 515 26.29 -19.22 43.20
CA GLY A 515 25.58 -18.96 44.44
C GLY A 515 26.45 -18.48 45.60
N SER A 516 25.87 -17.64 46.45
CA SER A 516 26.18 -17.66 47.89
C SER A 516 24.97 -17.17 48.69
N ALA A 517 24.38 -18.12 49.41
CA ALA A 517 23.37 -17.90 50.42
C ALA A 517 23.82 -16.92 51.51
N ARG A 518 22.88 -16.15 52.06
CA ARG A 518 22.76 -15.95 53.52
C ARG A 518 21.38 -15.43 53.91
N ASN A 519 20.82 -16.14 54.88
CA ASN A 519 19.62 -15.85 55.67
C ASN A 519 19.62 -14.43 56.26
N LEU A 520 18.42 -13.88 56.54
CA LEU A 520 17.97 -13.52 57.90
C LEU A 520 16.52 -12.98 57.90
N ILE A 521 15.65 -13.72 58.61
CA ILE A 521 14.57 -13.36 59.57
C ILE A 521 13.96 -11.94 59.52
N PRO A 522 12.61 -11.79 59.59
CA PRO A 522 11.96 -10.50 59.77
C PRO A 522 11.81 -10.12 61.25
N SER A 523 11.99 -8.84 61.57
CA SER A 523 11.49 -8.24 62.80
C SER A 523 11.11 -6.77 62.59
N SER A 524 10.00 -6.40 63.24
CA SER A 524 9.29 -5.10 63.34
C SER A 524 8.51 -4.64 62.11
#